data_AF-A0A8C6WVK2-F1
#
_entry.id   AF-A0A8C6WVK2-F1
#
_cell.length_a   1.000
_cell.length_b   1.000
_cell.length_c   1.000
_cell.angle_alpha   90.00
_cell.angle_beta   90.00
_cell.angle_gamma   90.00
#
_symmetry.space_group_name_H-M   'P 1'
#
loop_
_entity.id
_entity.type
_entity.pdbx_description
1 polymer ?
#
loop_
_entity_poly.entity_id
_entity_poly.type
_entity_poly.pdbx_seq_one_letter_code
_entity_poly.pdbx_strand_id
1 'polypeptide(L)'
;MYLHVCLSKATVRLAHTLWLTLALVRFMRFTMESEILKFILNNQGSVDTEELVYNLWDYSLVTDILCKNDKFVPCLSTDKKPRVVVRSSVTICRVKDCPGSCGHLHLCLAFLFSESCPFRRGCSFSHDLQSDYNMEVLREFGLEALNRTELCLLLLQSNNTLLPPVSMAGRILFVHSIFYGQL
;
A
#
# COMPACT_ATOMS: atom_id res chain seq x y z
N MET A 1 -47.51 -22.33 17.61
CA MET A 1 -46.95 -21.99 16.28
C MET A 1 -46.53 -20.51 16.11
N TYR A 2 -47.02 -19.54 16.90
CA TYR A 2 -46.64 -18.12 16.73
C TYR A 2 -45.24 -17.76 17.28
N LEU A 3 -44.74 -18.46 18.30
CA LEU A 3 -43.45 -18.14 18.94
C LEU A 3 -42.24 -18.42 18.01
N HIS A 4 -42.29 -19.51 17.24
CA HIS A 4 -41.22 -19.92 16.31
C HIS A 4 -41.02 -18.93 15.13
N VAL A 5 -42.10 -18.29 14.67
CA VAL A 5 -42.06 -17.31 13.56
C VAL A 5 -41.49 -15.95 14.03
N CYS A 6 -41.76 -15.54 15.27
CA CYS A 6 -41.18 -14.32 15.84
C CYS A 6 -39.68 -14.45 16.16
N LEU A 7 -39.25 -15.62 16.67
CA LEU A 7 -37.84 -15.94 16.88
C LEU A 7 -37.04 -15.90 15.56
N SER A 8 -37.62 -16.37 14.46
CA SER A 8 -37.03 -16.29 13.10
C SER A 8 -36.88 -14.84 12.60
N LYS A 9 -37.88 -13.98 12.79
CA LYS A 9 -37.79 -12.57 12.35
C LYS A 9 -36.83 -11.74 13.20
N ALA A 10 -36.77 -11.99 14.51
CA ALA A 10 -35.84 -11.33 15.41
C ALA A 10 -34.38 -11.76 15.13
N THR A 11 -34.14 -13.04 14.87
CA THR A 11 -32.81 -13.55 14.51
C THR A 11 -32.32 -13.03 13.16
N VAL A 12 -33.18 -12.93 12.14
CA VAL A 12 -32.83 -12.31 10.85
C VAL A 12 -32.51 -10.81 11.01
N ARG A 13 -33.27 -10.07 11.82
CA ARG A 13 -32.97 -8.66 12.10
C ARG A 13 -31.65 -8.48 12.86
N LEU A 14 -31.40 -9.29 13.88
CA LEU A 14 -30.14 -9.28 14.63
C LEU A 14 -28.95 -9.66 13.74
N ALA A 15 -29.10 -10.68 12.88
CA ALA A 15 -28.07 -11.08 11.93
C ALA A 15 -27.77 -9.99 10.90
N HIS A 16 -28.79 -9.30 10.39
CA HIS A 16 -28.61 -8.17 9.47
C HIS A 16 -27.97 -6.96 10.16
N THR A 17 -28.39 -6.61 11.37
CA THR A 17 -27.74 -5.54 12.15
C THR A 17 -26.30 -5.88 12.47
N LEU A 18 -25.99 -7.12 12.85
CA LEU A 18 -24.63 -7.59 13.08
C LEU A 18 -23.80 -7.58 11.80
N TRP A 19 -24.37 -7.97 10.66
CA TRP A 19 -23.70 -7.90 9.36
C TRP A 19 -23.40 -6.45 8.95
N LEU A 20 -24.35 -5.54 9.13
CA LEU A 20 -24.15 -4.11 8.88
C LEU A 20 -23.08 -3.50 9.80
N THR A 21 -23.06 -3.84 11.09
CA THR A 21 -22.02 -3.34 12.00
C THR A 21 -20.66 -3.93 11.65
N LEU A 22 -20.56 -5.23 11.34
CA LEU A 22 -19.32 -5.85 10.87
C LEU A 22 -18.85 -5.25 9.53
N ALA A 23 -19.77 -4.95 8.60
CA ALA A 23 -19.47 -4.30 7.34
C ALA A 23 -18.96 -2.87 7.54
N LEU A 24 -19.58 -2.09 8.44
CA LEU A 24 -19.12 -0.75 8.80
C LEU A 24 -17.76 -0.76 9.48
N VAL A 25 -17.53 -1.67 10.43
CA VAL A 25 -16.21 -1.83 11.09
C VAL A 25 -15.16 -2.23 10.07
N ARG A 26 -15.49 -3.14 9.15
CA ARG A 26 -14.58 -3.53 8.05
C ARG A 26 -14.31 -2.37 7.09
N PHE A 27 -15.31 -1.56 6.78
CA PHE A 27 -15.18 -0.37 5.94
C PHE A 27 -14.32 0.70 6.62
N MET A 28 -14.59 1.04 7.88
CA MET A 28 -13.78 1.98 8.66
C MET A 28 -12.33 1.50 8.81
N ARG A 29 -12.13 0.20 9.01
CA ARG A 29 -10.78 -0.37 9.05
C ARG A 29 -10.07 -0.26 7.70
N PHE A 30 -10.78 -0.48 6.59
CA PHE A 30 -10.24 -0.32 5.24
C PHE A 30 -9.87 1.15 4.95
N THR A 31 -10.75 2.10 5.28
CA THR A 31 -10.46 3.54 5.10
C THR A 31 -9.25 3.97 5.93
N MET A 32 -9.16 3.51 7.18
CA MET A 32 -8.02 3.80 8.06
C MET A 32 -6.71 3.17 7.56
N GLU A 33 -6.74 1.95 7.04
CA GLU A 33 -5.55 1.32 6.43
C GLU A 33 -5.02 2.16 5.27
N SER A 34 -5.90 2.63 4.37
CA SER A 34 -5.52 3.52 3.28
C SER A 34 -4.99 4.87 3.77
N GLU A 35 -5.55 5.43 4.84
CA GLU A 35 -5.06 6.68 5.43
C GLU A 35 -3.67 6.50 6.07
N ILE A 36 -3.44 5.42 6.83
CA ILE A 36 -2.13 5.08 7.40
C ILE A 36 -1.10 4.89 6.27
N LEU A 37 -1.46 4.14 5.24
CA LEU A 37 -0.63 3.91 4.06
C LEU A 37 -0.19 5.24 3.42
N LYS A 38 -1.15 6.12 3.13
CA LYS A 38 -0.86 7.44 2.54
C LYS A 38 -0.04 8.31 3.47
N PHE A 39 -0.34 8.30 4.76
CA PHE A 39 0.42 9.07 5.75
C PHE A 39 1.90 8.65 5.74
N ILE A 40 2.19 7.35 5.77
CA ILE A 40 3.57 6.86 5.78
C ILE A 40 4.27 7.19 4.46
N LEU A 41 3.62 6.99 3.32
CA LEU A 41 4.21 7.26 2.00
C LEU A 41 4.50 8.76 1.80
N ASN A 42 3.60 9.64 2.26
CA ASN A 42 3.82 11.10 2.25
C ASN A 42 4.94 11.53 3.19
N ASN A 43 5.23 10.74 4.23
CA ASN A 43 6.38 10.90 5.12
C ASN A 43 7.59 10.07 4.65
N GLN A 44 7.86 10.08 3.34
CA GLN A 44 9.05 9.44 2.73
C GLN A 44 9.12 7.91 2.97
N GLY A 45 7.96 7.29 3.16
CA GLY A 45 7.84 5.85 3.36
C GLY A 45 8.18 5.37 4.79
N SER A 46 8.45 6.26 5.73
CA SER A 46 8.66 5.87 7.12
C SER A 46 8.24 6.96 8.10
N VAL A 47 7.55 6.58 9.17
CA VAL A 47 7.08 7.52 10.21
C VAL A 47 7.46 7.02 11.60
N ASP A 48 7.66 7.93 12.55
CA ASP A 48 7.70 7.58 13.96
C ASP A 48 6.33 7.05 14.43
N THR A 49 6.34 6.03 15.28
CA THR A 49 5.10 5.37 15.74
C THR A 49 4.24 6.31 16.58
N GLU A 50 4.86 7.15 17.42
CA GLU A 50 4.15 8.12 18.25
C GLU A 50 3.53 9.23 17.40
N GLU A 51 4.27 9.71 16.39
CA GLU A 51 3.79 10.71 15.43
C GLU A 51 2.58 10.18 14.64
N LEU A 52 2.65 8.95 14.13
CA LEU A 52 1.56 8.34 13.38
C LEU A 52 0.28 8.25 14.21
N VAL A 53 0.41 7.76 15.44
CA VAL A 53 -0.70 7.59 16.37
C VAL A 53 -1.33 8.94 16.77
N TYR A 54 -0.50 9.96 16.98
CA TYR A 54 -0.96 11.31 17.34
C TYR A 54 -1.80 11.94 16.21
N ASN A 55 -1.41 11.73 14.95
CA ASN A 55 -2.05 12.37 13.80
C ASN A 55 -3.35 11.71 13.34
N LEU A 56 -3.60 10.42 13.68
CA LEU A 56 -4.71 9.64 13.10
C LEU A 56 -5.91 9.43 14.03
N TRP A 57 -5.99 10.15 15.15
CA TRP A 57 -7.16 10.29 16.05
C TRP A 57 -7.83 9.01 16.58
N ASP A 58 -7.25 7.81 16.40
CA ASP A 58 -7.70 6.57 17.03
C ASP A 58 -6.52 5.63 17.36
N TYR A 59 -5.96 5.80 18.57
CA TYR A 59 -4.84 4.99 19.06
C TYR A 59 -5.11 3.49 18.97
N SER A 60 -6.31 3.08 19.40
CA SER A 60 -6.67 1.67 19.55
C SER A 60 -6.73 0.97 18.19
N LEU A 61 -7.35 1.63 17.22
CA LEU A 61 -7.50 1.10 15.87
C LEU A 61 -6.20 1.14 15.09
N VAL A 62 -5.43 2.24 15.20
CA VAL A 62 -4.12 2.36 14.53
C VAL A 62 -3.17 1.27 15.01
N THR A 63 -3.00 1.11 16.33
CA THR A 63 -2.12 0.06 16.88
C THR A 63 -2.59 -1.34 16.49
N ASP A 64 -3.89 -1.60 16.51
CA ASP A 64 -4.46 -2.87 16.04
C ASP A 64 -4.19 -3.15 14.56
N ILE A 65 -4.30 -2.15 13.69
CA ILE A 65 -3.99 -2.28 12.26
C ILE A 65 -2.51 -2.56 12.06
N LEU A 66 -1.63 -1.78 12.71
CA LEU A 66 -0.19 -1.95 12.62
C LEU A 66 0.27 -3.35 13.06
N CYS A 67 -0.36 -3.93 14.09
CA CYS A 67 -0.01 -5.27 14.57
C CYS A 67 -0.57 -6.41 13.72
N LYS A 68 -1.72 -6.20 13.05
CA LYS A 68 -2.46 -7.29 12.37
C LYS A 68 -2.28 -7.30 10.85
N ASN A 69 -1.65 -6.28 10.28
CA ASN A 69 -1.46 -6.15 8.84
C ASN A 69 0.03 -6.15 8.50
N ASP A 70 0.44 -7.14 7.71
CA ASP A 70 1.82 -7.41 7.31
C ASP A 70 2.41 -6.32 6.39
N LYS A 71 1.57 -5.46 5.82
CA LYS A 71 2.03 -4.27 5.08
C LYS A 71 2.75 -3.28 5.97
N PHE A 72 2.39 -3.17 7.25
CA PHE A 72 3.00 -2.21 8.17
C PHE A 72 4.05 -2.94 9.00
N VAL A 73 5.32 -2.60 8.77
CA VAL A 73 6.45 -3.30 9.40
C VAL A 73 7.09 -2.36 10.42
N PRO A 74 7.01 -2.68 11.73
CA PRO A 74 7.76 -1.96 12.75
C PRO A 74 9.27 -2.12 12.56
N CYS A 75 10.02 -1.05 12.77
CA CYS A 75 11.46 -1.03 12.66
C CYS A 75 12.07 -0.02 13.64
N LEU A 76 13.38 -0.10 13.86
CA LEU A 76 14.11 0.88 14.65
C LEU A 76 14.93 1.79 13.73
N SER A 77 14.87 3.08 14.02
CA SER A 77 15.75 4.08 13.41
C SER A 77 17.19 3.91 13.87
N THR A 78 18.12 4.60 13.21
CA THR A 78 19.50 4.77 13.68
C THR A 78 19.53 5.32 15.13
N ASP A 79 18.60 6.21 15.46
CA ASP A 79 18.47 6.82 16.79
C ASP A 79 17.66 5.95 17.78
N LYS A 80 17.44 4.67 17.47
CA LYS A 80 16.65 3.70 18.27
C LYS A 80 15.18 4.10 18.51
N LYS A 81 14.64 5.06 17.76
CA LYS A 81 13.22 5.42 17.81
C LYS A 81 12.35 4.43 17.02
N PRO A 82 11.20 4.00 17.57
CA PRO A 82 10.29 3.06 16.91
C PRO A 82 9.60 3.72 15.72
N ARG A 83 9.81 3.15 14.53
CA ARG A 83 9.21 3.62 13.29
C ARG A 83 8.39 2.54 12.63
N VAL A 84 7.50 2.95 11.75
CA VAL A 84 6.76 2.06 10.86
C VAL A 84 7.19 2.36 9.42
N VAL A 85 7.39 1.30 8.64
CA VAL A 85 7.55 1.37 7.18
C VAL A 85 6.44 0.56 6.50
N VAL A 86 6.18 0.85 5.24
CA VAL A 86 5.23 0.06 4.44
C VAL A 86 5.98 -0.93 3.54
N ARG A 87 5.47 -2.15 3.46
CA ARG A 87 5.85 -3.15 2.46
C ARG A 87 4.62 -3.70 1.74
N SER A 88 4.81 -4.14 0.51
CA SER A 88 3.81 -4.85 -0.26
C SER A 88 4.46 -6.00 -1.03
N SER A 89 3.72 -7.08 -1.23
CA SER A 89 4.13 -8.20 -2.08
C SER A 89 3.91 -7.92 -3.58
N VAL A 90 3.35 -6.77 -3.94
CA VAL A 90 3.20 -6.35 -5.34
C VAL A 90 4.58 -6.24 -6.00
N THR A 91 4.71 -6.80 -7.21
CA THR A 91 5.96 -6.79 -7.97
C THR A 91 5.71 -6.44 -9.43
N ILE A 92 6.79 -6.14 -10.15
CA ILE A 92 6.74 -5.77 -11.58
C ILE A 92 7.10 -7.00 -12.42
N CYS A 93 6.25 -7.26 -13.42
CA CYS A 93 6.50 -8.29 -14.43
C CYS A 93 7.69 -7.90 -15.31
N ARG A 94 8.62 -8.84 -15.52
CA ARG A 94 9.79 -8.65 -16.39
C ARG A 94 9.65 -9.36 -17.75
N VAL A 95 8.52 -10.03 -17.98
CA VAL A 95 8.26 -10.78 -19.22
C VAL A 95 7.76 -9.81 -20.30
N LYS A 96 8.45 -9.79 -21.44
CA LYS A 96 7.99 -9.08 -22.64
C LYS A 96 6.77 -9.80 -23.22
N ASP A 97 5.79 -9.05 -23.68
CA ASP A 97 4.54 -9.57 -24.27
C ASP A 97 3.79 -10.55 -23.33
N CYS A 98 3.80 -10.25 -22.03
CA CYS A 98 3.07 -11.02 -21.03
C CYS A 98 1.56 -11.03 -21.34
N PRO A 99 0.88 -12.19 -21.33
CA PRO A 99 -0.53 -12.30 -21.69
C PRO A 99 -1.51 -11.65 -20.70
N GLY A 100 -1.03 -11.07 -19.59
CA GLY A 100 -1.88 -10.36 -18.63
C GLY A 100 -2.57 -11.26 -17.60
N SER A 101 -1.94 -12.38 -17.22
CA SER A 101 -2.47 -13.31 -16.21
C SER A 101 -1.44 -13.61 -15.10
N CYS A 102 -0.46 -12.72 -14.91
CA CYS A 102 0.69 -12.99 -14.03
C CYS A 102 0.55 -12.42 -12.60
N GLY A 103 -0.45 -11.57 -12.34
CA GLY A 103 -0.63 -10.94 -11.02
C GLY A 103 0.47 -9.93 -10.65
N HIS A 104 1.23 -9.45 -11.64
CA HIS A 104 2.30 -8.48 -11.47
C HIS A 104 2.06 -7.25 -12.32
N LEU A 105 2.56 -6.09 -11.86
CA LEU A 105 2.43 -4.83 -12.57
C LEU A 105 3.20 -4.86 -13.89
N HIS A 106 2.55 -4.46 -14.96
CA HIS A 106 3.17 -4.28 -16.26
C HIS A 106 3.55 -2.81 -16.39
N LEU A 107 4.76 -2.47 -15.91
CA LEU A 107 5.24 -1.09 -15.89
C LEU A 107 6.70 -1.00 -16.30
N CYS A 108 7.03 0.06 -17.04
CA CYS A 108 8.41 0.42 -17.31
C CYS A 108 9.05 1.01 -16.06
N LEU A 109 10.06 0.31 -15.51
CA LEU A 109 10.82 0.78 -14.35
C LEU A 109 11.46 2.14 -14.59
N ALA A 110 12.03 2.39 -15.78
CA ALA A 110 12.64 3.67 -16.10
C ALA A 110 11.61 4.81 -16.02
N PHE A 111 10.43 4.61 -16.61
CA PHE A 111 9.35 5.59 -16.51
C PHE A 111 8.86 5.78 -15.07
N LEU A 112 8.72 4.68 -14.32
CA LEU A 112 8.30 4.71 -12.92
C LEU A 112 9.27 5.51 -12.03
N PHE A 113 10.58 5.41 -12.26
CA PHE A 113 11.60 6.08 -11.45
C PHE A 113 11.90 7.52 -11.88
N SER A 114 12.02 7.79 -13.18
CA SER A 114 12.55 9.08 -13.67
C SER A 114 11.56 9.90 -14.52
N GLU A 115 10.30 9.47 -14.62
CA GLU A 115 9.28 10.00 -15.56
C GLU A 115 9.72 10.00 -17.04
N SER A 116 10.91 9.49 -17.33
CA SER A 116 11.59 9.62 -18.60
C SER A 116 12.19 8.27 -18.98
N CYS A 117 11.51 7.58 -19.89
CA CYS A 117 12.03 6.34 -20.46
C CYS A 117 12.92 6.68 -21.66
N PRO A 118 14.20 6.26 -21.70
CA PRO A 118 15.07 6.51 -22.86
C PRO A 118 14.53 5.86 -24.16
N PHE A 119 13.64 4.87 -24.02
CA PHE A 119 13.00 4.16 -25.12
C PHE A 119 11.56 4.63 -25.37
N ARG A 120 11.21 5.90 -25.12
CA ARG A 120 9.81 6.41 -25.22
C ARG A 120 9.01 5.93 -26.44
N ARG A 121 9.65 5.80 -27.62
CA ARG A 121 8.98 5.39 -28.88
C ARG A 121 8.99 3.89 -29.18
N GLY A 122 9.59 3.06 -28.32
CA GLY A 122 9.74 1.61 -28.55
C GLY A 122 9.90 0.80 -27.26
N CYS A 123 9.38 1.32 -26.14
CA CYS A 123 9.46 0.61 -24.87
C CYS A 123 8.55 -0.60 -24.91
N SER A 124 9.09 -1.78 -24.63
CA SER A 124 8.31 -3.03 -24.54
C SER A 124 7.46 -3.14 -23.27
N PHE A 125 7.49 -2.12 -22.40
CA PHE A 125 6.76 -2.08 -21.13
C PHE A 125 5.82 -0.89 -21.09
N SER A 126 4.68 -1.02 -20.42
CA SER A 126 3.68 0.05 -20.32
C SER A 126 4.23 1.25 -19.55
N HIS A 127 3.87 2.45 -20.02
CA HIS A 127 4.04 3.71 -19.28
C HIS A 127 2.72 4.15 -18.62
N ASP A 128 1.67 3.35 -18.75
CA ASP A 128 0.37 3.65 -18.16
C ASP A 128 0.20 2.92 -16.83
N LEU A 129 0.24 3.70 -15.75
CA LEU A 129 0.00 3.22 -14.40
C LEU A 129 -1.46 2.80 -14.19
N GLN A 130 -2.39 3.48 -14.86
CA GLN A 130 -3.83 3.35 -14.67
C GLN A 130 -4.49 2.47 -15.72
N SER A 131 -3.71 1.70 -16.48
CA SER A 131 -4.26 0.69 -17.40
C SER A 131 -5.17 -0.28 -16.63
N ASP A 132 -6.24 -0.74 -17.25
CA ASP A 132 -7.24 -1.62 -16.62
C ASP A 132 -6.61 -2.80 -15.85
N TYR A 133 -5.62 -3.46 -16.45
CA TYR A 133 -4.92 -4.58 -15.83
C TYR A 133 -4.11 -4.16 -14.59
N ASN A 134 -3.33 -3.07 -14.67
CA ASN A 134 -2.56 -2.59 -13.53
C ASN A 134 -3.48 -2.13 -12.39
N MET A 135 -4.62 -1.52 -12.70
CA MET A 135 -5.61 -1.13 -11.69
C MET A 135 -6.22 -2.33 -10.99
N GLU A 136 -6.51 -3.43 -11.70
CA GLU A 136 -6.98 -4.66 -11.09
C GLU A 136 -5.93 -5.24 -10.14
N VAL A 137 -4.67 -5.34 -10.59
CA VAL A 137 -3.56 -5.80 -9.73
C VAL A 137 -3.42 -4.89 -8.51
N LEU A 138 -3.41 -3.57 -8.66
CA LEU A 138 -3.30 -2.64 -7.52
C LEU A 138 -4.45 -2.80 -6.53
N ARG A 139 -5.67 -3.02 -7.03
CA ARG A 139 -6.87 -3.22 -6.20
C ARG A 139 -6.81 -4.51 -5.39
N GLU A 140 -6.25 -5.59 -5.93
CA GLU A 140 -6.01 -6.84 -5.18
C GLU A 140 -5.12 -6.60 -3.95
N PHE A 141 -4.19 -5.66 -4.03
CA PHE A 141 -3.31 -5.27 -2.93
C PHE A 141 -3.81 -4.06 -2.11
N GLY A 142 -4.96 -3.47 -2.45
CA GLY A 142 -5.48 -2.26 -1.81
C GLY A 142 -4.60 -1.01 -2.04
N LEU A 143 -4.03 -0.89 -3.24
CA LEU A 143 -3.10 0.16 -3.66
C LEU A 143 -3.65 1.04 -4.81
N GLU A 144 -4.92 0.88 -5.17
CA GLU A 144 -5.56 1.56 -6.31
C GLU A 144 -5.60 3.09 -6.18
N ALA A 145 -5.50 3.60 -4.94
CA ALA A 145 -5.51 5.03 -4.64
C ALA A 145 -4.11 5.67 -4.65
N LEU A 146 -3.06 4.89 -4.95
CA LEU A 146 -1.68 5.38 -4.96
C LEU A 146 -1.33 6.05 -6.29
N ASN A 147 -0.63 7.18 -6.20
CA ASN A 147 -0.03 7.84 -7.34
C ASN A 147 1.33 7.22 -7.70
N ARG A 148 1.93 7.67 -8.81
CA ARG A 148 3.23 7.17 -9.30
C ARG A 148 4.33 7.23 -8.25
N THR A 149 4.47 8.37 -7.55
CA THR A 149 5.52 8.61 -6.56
C THR A 149 5.34 7.71 -5.35
N GLU A 150 4.11 7.61 -4.83
CA GLU A 150 3.73 6.73 -3.74
C GLU A 150 4.00 5.26 -4.07
N LEU A 151 3.58 4.80 -5.25
CA LEU A 151 3.82 3.42 -5.69
C LEU A 151 5.31 3.14 -5.88
N CYS A 152 6.06 4.11 -6.40
CA CYS A 152 7.49 3.99 -6.58
C CYS A 152 8.23 3.84 -5.23
N LEU A 153 7.91 4.69 -4.26
CA LEU A 153 8.40 4.58 -2.87
C LEU A 153 8.12 3.18 -2.32
N LEU A 154 6.87 2.72 -2.41
CA LEU A 154 6.45 1.41 -1.92
C LEU A 154 7.23 0.26 -2.56
N LEU A 155 7.40 0.27 -3.89
CA LEU A 155 8.11 -0.78 -4.63
C LEU A 155 9.60 -0.82 -4.28
N LEU A 156 10.24 0.35 -4.11
CA LEU A 156 11.64 0.45 -3.71
C LEU A 156 11.88 -0.04 -2.28
N GLN A 157 10.93 0.20 -1.38
CA GLN A 157 10.99 -0.28 0.00
C GLN A 157 10.73 -1.78 0.10
N SER A 158 9.90 -2.33 -0.78
CA SER A 158 9.46 -3.73 -0.73
C SER A 158 10.42 -4.68 -1.44
N ASN A 159 11.07 -4.24 -2.53
CA ASN A 159 11.90 -5.11 -3.36
C ASN A 159 13.36 -4.65 -3.43
N ASN A 160 14.22 -5.39 -2.73
CA ASN A 160 15.64 -5.05 -2.63
C ASN A 160 16.45 -5.24 -3.92
N THR A 161 15.89 -5.95 -4.93
CA THR A 161 16.56 -6.18 -6.23
C THR A 161 16.45 -5.00 -7.18
N LEU A 162 15.66 -3.97 -6.82
CA LEU A 162 15.47 -2.76 -7.63
C LEU A 162 16.53 -1.68 -7.35
N LEU A 163 17.41 -1.89 -6.35
CA LEU A 163 18.44 -0.94 -5.92
C LEU A 163 19.81 -1.64 -5.76
N PRO A 164 20.94 -0.91 -5.90
CA PRO A 164 22.25 -1.41 -5.45
C PRO A 164 22.21 -1.74 -3.93
N PRO A 165 23.10 -2.63 -3.43
CA PRO A 165 23.06 -3.09 -2.04
C PRO A 165 23.42 -1.96 -1.06
N VAL A 166 22.39 -1.26 -0.55
CA VAL A 166 22.51 -0.23 0.50
C VAL A 166 21.53 -0.51 1.66
N SER A 167 21.83 0.02 2.86
CA SER A 167 20.98 -0.09 4.06
C SER A 167 19.61 0.57 3.86
N MET A 168 18.55 0.17 4.58
CA MET A 168 17.20 0.74 4.40
C MET A 168 17.15 2.27 4.56
N ALA A 169 17.93 2.85 5.48
CA ALA A 169 18.04 4.31 5.63
C ALA A 169 18.70 4.97 4.41
N GLY A 170 19.72 4.34 3.82
CA GLY A 170 20.34 4.79 2.57
C GLY A 170 19.41 4.69 1.36
N ARG A 171 18.41 3.79 1.41
CA ARG A 171 17.39 3.66 0.35
C ARG A 171 16.42 4.83 0.34
N ILE A 172 15.95 5.28 1.51
CA ILE A 172 15.08 6.45 1.63
C ILE A 172 15.81 7.70 1.11
N LEU A 173 17.09 7.87 1.46
CA LEU A 173 17.93 8.94 0.93
C LEU A 173 18.16 8.81 -0.59
N PHE A 174 18.31 7.59 -1.12
CA PHE A 174 18.39 7.36 -2.57
C PHE A 174 17.08 7.74 -3.27
N VAL A 175 15.93 7.40 -2.70
CA VAL A 175 14.63 7.83 -3.23
C VAL A 175 14.50 9.36 -3.14
N HIS A 176 14.97 9.98 -2.05
CA HIS A 176 15.04 11.44 -1.94
C HIS A 176 15.93 12.06 -3.03
N SER A 177 17.08 11.46 -3.36
CA SER A 177 17.92 11.92 -4.50
C SER A 177 17.27 11.70 -5.86
N ILE A 178 16.50 10.63 -6.06
CA ILE A 178 15.80 10.35 -7.33
C ILE A 178 14.61 11.31 -7.53
N PHE A 179 13.89 11.65 -6.46
CA PHE A 179 12.65 12.44 -6.55
C PHE A 179 12.82 13.93 -6.24
N TYR A 180 13.82 14.29 -5.44
CA TYR A 180 14.07 15.65 -4.95
C TYR A 180 15.52 16.10 -5.17
N GLY A 181 16.30 15.38 -5.99
CA GLY A 181 17.68 15.71 -6.33
C GLY A 181 17.81 16.99 -7.14
N GLN A 182 17.93 18.11 -6.44
CA GLN A 182 18.70 19.26 -6.87
C GLN A 182 20.07 19.13 -6.19
N LEU A 183 21.11 18.86 -6.98
CA LEU A 183 22.46 19.32 -6.67
C LEU A 183 22.71 20.59 -7.49
#